data_AF-K8XQ51-F1
#
_entry.id   AF-K8XQ51-F1
#
_cell.length_a   1.000
_cell.length_b   1.000
_cell.length_c   1.000
_cell.angle_alpha   90.00
_cell.angle_beta   90.00
_cell.angle_gamma   90.00
#
_symmetry.space_group_name_H-M   'P 1'
#
loop_
_entity.id
_entity.type
_entity.pdbx_description
1 polymer ?
#
loop_
_entity_poly.entity_id
_entity_poly.type
_entity_poly.pdbx_seq_one_letter_code
_entity_poly.pdbx_strand_id
1 'polypeptide(L)'
;MADTGFTALRQFSFTTRPYLAVDDETGAPIGLDDLDVRVGWLLDLISGAEAQLLSRLWQPATFDVLAAGCDRQGRKLPMQGHVAAARLGWTPHYPDGVYVPSRVTRVVTAQAVGTLRALAYRDTAIIALSARFDPATGRIAAPTTAAEYVPSGFARGVVRQLAAHARGAADARLRITDVQGPPQTSAMARLSAADRQLAQLAVTGHELVLTVKLPTCPAPAGRAQWRSVRLSATIPEHLHGRAVTDWHLPTLSSTAGDCSGGAPRPRSSQQPTWNRPPSRSGWTGPRPLWVPPPSPPKTPTGCPRITGVGPTTTAGSGSNWPACRPRGSYSMARRPG
;
A
#
# COMPACT_ATOMS: atom_id res chain seq x y z
N MET A 1 -18.51 -10.10 35.18
CA MET A 1 -18.20 -8.95 34.33
C MET A 1 -17.49 -9.46 33.09
N ALA A 2 -18.25 -9.76 32.04
CA ALA A 2 -17.71 -10.18 30.75
C ALA A 2 -17.44 -8.93 29.92
N ASP A 3 -16.19 -8.77 29.52
CA ASP A 3 -15.70 -7.72 28.63
C ASP A 3 -16.40 -7.87 27.27
N THR A 4 -17.26 -6.89 26.95
CA THR A 4 -17.95 -6.81 25.66
C THR A 4 -16.92 -6.53 24.59
N GLY A 5 -16.52 -7.60 23.89
CA GLY A 5 -15.66 -7.50 22.71
C GLY A 5 -16.24 -6.48 21.74
N PHE A 6 -15.48 -5.42 21.48
CA PHE A 6 -15.77 -4.48 20.40
C PHE A 6 -15.86 -5.28 19.09
N THR A 7 -17.09 -5.48 18.61
CA THR A 7 -17.34 -6.00 17.27
C THR A 7 -16.57 -5.14 16.30
N ALA A 8 -15.57 -5.71 15.61
CA ALA A 8 -14.78 -4.99 14.64
C ALA A 8 -15.71 -4.25 13.68
N LEU A 9 -15.58 -2.92 13.62
CA LEU A 9 -16.35 -2.05 12.73
C LEU A 9 -16.30 -2.63 11.32
N ARG A 10 -17.46 -3.05 10.78
CA ARG A 10 -17.53 -3.53 9.40
C ARG A 10 -17.11 -2.38 8.48
N GLN A 11 -16.03 -2.57 7.75
CA GLN A 11 -15.60 -1.65 6.71
C GLN A 11 -16.55 -1.78 5.51
N PHE A 12 -17.14 -0.67 5.10
CA PHE A 12 -18.01 -0.60 3.94
C PHE A 12 -17.29 0.10 2.79
N SER A 13 -17.51 -0.39 1.58
CA SER A 13 -17.11 0.28 0.34
C SER A 13 -18.33 0.41 -0.54
N PHE A 14 -18.51 1.59 -1.13
CA PHE A 14 -19.49 1.80 -2.19
C PHE A 14 -18.84 2.60 -3.31
N THR A 15 -19.48 2.57 -4.47
CA THR A 15 -19.10 3.41 -5.60
C THR A 15 -20.14 4.49 -5.81
N THR A 16 -19.71 5.74 -5.99
CA THR A 16 -20.60 6.85 -6.34
C THR A 16 -20.00 7.70 -7.46
N ARG A 17 -20.85 8.44 -8.17
CA ARG A 17 -20.47 9.36 -9.25
C ARG A 17 -20.84 10.79 -8.83
N PRO A 18 -19.97 11.78 -9.08
CA PRO A 18 -20.36 13.16 -8.85
C PRO A 18 -21.47 13.56 -9.83
N TYR A 19 -22.50 14.23 -9.32
CA TYR A 19 -23.56 14.83 -10.13
C TYR A 19 -23.33 16.33 -10.37
N LEU A 20 -22.46 16.95 -9.56
CA LEU A 20 -22.10 18.36 -9.67
C LEU A 20 -20.59 18.53 -9.47
N ALA A 21 -20.00 19.40 -10.28
CA ALA A 21 -18.61 19.82 -10.16
C ALA A 21 -18.52 21.34 -10.26
N VAL A 22 -17.76 21.96 -9.36
CA VAL A 22 -17.52 23.40 -9.36
C VAL A 22 -16.04 23.69 -9.11
N ASP A 23 -15.52 24.71 -9.77
CA ASP A 23 -14.22 25.28 -9.42
C ASP A 23 -14.29 25.86 -8.00
N ASP A 24 -13.36 25.45 -7.13
CA ASP A 24 -13.44 25.76 -5.70
C ASP A 24 -13.21 27.26 -5.40
N GLU A 25 -12.39 27.92 -6.23
CA GLU A 25 -12.02 29.31 -6.06
C GLU A 25 -13.08 30.26 -6.65
N THR A 26 -13.55 29.96 -7.86
CA THR A 26 -14.49 30.82 -8.60
C THR A 26 -15.96 30.46 -8.39
N GLY A 27 -16.24 29.25 -7.91
CA GLY A 27 -17.60 28.72 -7.82
C GLY A 27 -18.24 28.40 -9.17
N ALA A 28 -17.51 28.56 -10.28
CA ALA A 28 -18.03 28.32 -11.62
C ALA A 28 -18.34 26.83 -11.84
N PRO A 29 -19.51 26.48 -12.42
CA PRO A 29 -19.82 25.10 -12.73
C PRO A 29 -18.87 24.54 -13.78
N ILE A 30 -18.43 23.30 -13.58
CA ILE A 30 -17.62 22.52 -14.52
C ILE A 30 -18.53 21.43 -15.09
N GLY A 31 -18.63 21.36 -16.42
CA GLY A 31 -19.37 20.30 -17.10
C GLY A 31 -18.79 18.93 -16.76
N LEU A 32 -19.65 17.92 -16.58
CA LEU A 32 -19.19 16.58 -16.20
C LEU A 32 -18.28 15.92 -17.24
N ASP A 33 -18.42 16.27 -18.52
CA ASP A 33 -17.50 15.79 -19.57
C ASP A 33 -16.10 16.41 -19.45
N ASP A 34 -16.02 17.71 -19.14
CA ASP A 34 -14.74 18.38 -18.87
C ASP A 34 -14.10 17.83 -17.57
N LEU A 35 -14.93 17.54 -16.56
CA LEU A 35 -14.45 16.84 -15.37
C LEU A 35 -13.86 15.47 -15.71
N ASP A 36 -14.55 14.67 -16.52
CA ASP A 36 -14.10 13.33 -16.93
C ASP A 36 -12.74 13.42 -17.66
N VAL A 37 -12.54 14.44 -18.51
CA VAL A 37 -11.24 14.70 -19.16
C VAL A 37 -10.16 15.06 -18.14
N ARG A 38 -10.43 15.97 -17.21
CA ARG A 38 -9.44 16.39 -16.19
C ARG A 38 -9.06 15.27 -15.23
N VAL A 39 -10.04 14.47 -14.81
CA VAL A 39 -9.82 13.29 -13.96
C VAL A 39 -9.07 12.22 -14.74
N GLY A 40 -9.46 11.95 -15.99
CA GLY A 40 -8.77 11.01 -16.87
C GLY A 40 -7.28 11.35 -17.00
N TRP A 41 -6.97 12.62 -17.25
CA TRP A 41 -5.57 13.07 -17.34
C TRP A 41 -4.79 12.84 -16.04
N LEU A 42 -5.38 13.14 -14.87
CA LEU A 42 -4.73 12.86 -13.58
C LEU A 42 -4.47 11.36 -13.39
N LEU A 43 -5.44 10.51 -13.76
CA LEU A 43 -5.34 9.06 -13.64
C LEU A 43 -4.28 8.48 -14.58
N ASP A 44 -4.20 8.98 -15.81
CA ASP A 44 -3.18 8.58 -16.79
C ASP A 44 -1.79 9.00 -16.33
N LEU A 45 -1.63 10.22 -15.79
CA LEU A 45 -0.36 10.68 -15.22
C LEU A 45 0.09 9.79 -14.05
N ILE A 46 -0.81 9.47 -13.12
CA ILE A 46 -0.50 8.65 -11.95
C ILE A 46 -0.17 7.22 -12.37
N SER A 47 -1.03 6.60 -13.18
CA SER A 47 -0.85 5.20 -13.58
C SER A 47 0.36 5.02 -14.50
N GLY A 48 0.62 5.95 -15.42
CA GLY A 48 1.81 5.93 -16.27
C GLY A 48 3.10 6.05 -15.45
N ALA A 49 3.17 6.99 -14.51
CA ALA A 49 4.33 7.15 -13.64
C ALA A 49 4.50 5.96 -12.66
N GLU A 50 3.41 5.39 -12.16
CA GLU A 50 3.44 4.18 -11.33
C GLU A 50 3.95 2.97 -12.12
N ALA A 51 3.41 2.73 -13.33
CA ALA A 51 3.83 1.64 -14.20
C ALA A 51 5.32 1.73 -14.56
N GLN A 52 5.78 2.93 -14.91
CA GLN A 52 7.18 3.19 -15.22
C GLN A 52 8.08 2.90 -14.02
N LEU A 53 7.69 3.37 -12.83
CA LEU A 53 8.47 3.13 -11.61
C LEU A 53 8.50 1.64 -11.26
N LEU A 54 7.35 0.95 -11.30
CA LEU A 54 7.25 -0.48 -11.02
C LEU A 54 8.07 -1.31 -12.01
N SER A 55 8.02 -0.99 -13.29
CA SER A 55 8.81 -1.66 -14.32
C SER A 55 10.30 -1.55 -14.07
N ARG A 56 10.82 -0.35 -13.75
CA ARG A 56 12.25 -0.18 -13.43
C ARG A 56 12.67 -0.91 -12.16
N LEU A 57 11.80 -0.91 -11.15
CA LEU A 57 12.07 -1.54 -9.86
C LEU A 57 11.78 -3.04 -9.85
N TRP A 58 11.34 -3.62 -10.97
CA TRP A 58 11.05 -5.06 -11.10
C TRP A 58 12.33 -5.88 -11.23
N GLN A 59 13.13 -5.91 -10.16
CA GLN A 59 14.43 -6.57 -10.10
C GLN A 59 14.56 -7.30 -8.75
N PRO A 60 15.25 -8.46 -8.70
CA PRO A 60 15.47 -9.20 -7.45
C PRO A 60 16.04 -8.33 -6.31
N ALA A 61 17.02 -7.48 -6.62
CA ALA A 61 17.65 -6.58 -5.65
C ALA A 61 16.66 -5.63 -4.96
N THR A 62 15.60 -5.18 -5.66
CA THR A 62 14.53 -4.38 -5.05
C THR A 62 13.80 -5.17 -3.97
N PHE A 63 13.48 -6.42 -4.26
CA PHE A 63 12.78 -7.30 -3.32
C PHE A 63 13.65 -7.66 -2.14
N ASP A 64 14.96 -7.85 -2.34
CA ASP A 64 15.91 -8.08 -1.25
C ASP A 64 15.95 -6.90 -0.27
N VAL A 65 15.98 -5.66 -0.77
CA VAL A 65 15.92 -4.44 0.06
C VAL A 65 14.61 -4.37 0.85
N LEU A 66 13.48 -4.70 0.22
CA LEU A 66 12.17 -4.67 0.87
C LEU A 66 12.01 -5.78 1.91
N ALA A 67 12.52 -6.98 1.63
CA ALA A 67 12.51 -8.12 2.54
C ALA A 67 13.42 -7.88 3.76
N ALA A 68 14.59 -7.26 3.57
CA ALA A 68 15.46 -6.86 4.67
C ALA A 68 14.82 -5.78 5.57
N GLY A 69 13.87 -5.01 5.03
CA GLY A 69 13.14 -4.00 5.79
C GLY A 69 13.99 -2.83 6.26
N CYS A 70 15.21 -2.67 5.74
CA CYS A 70 16.17 -1.63 6.09
C CYS A 70 16.80 -1.01 4.84
N ASP A 71 17.29 0.23 4.95
CA ASP A 71 18.08 0.86 3.90
C ASP A 71 19.57 0.40 3.93
N ARG A 72 20.38 0.91 3.01
CA ARG A 72 21.82 0.57 2.91
C ARG A 72 22.63 0.96 4.15
N GLN A 73 22.10 1.85 4.99
CA GLN A 73 22.72 2.27 6.25
C GLN A 73 22.16 1.49 7.46
N GLY A 74 21.37 0.42 7.23
CA GLY A 74 20.78 -0.40 8.28
C GLY A 74 19.60 0.25 9.00
N ARG A 75 19.07 1.38 8.50
CA ARG A 75 17.93 2.05 9.12
C ARG A 75 16.64 1.41 8.66
N LYS A 76 15.75 1.08 9.61
CA LYS A 76 14.42 0.52 9.33
C LYS A 76 13.66 1.37 8.31
N LEU A 77 13.06 0.72 7.31
CA LEU A 77 12.27 1.40 6.29
C LEU A 77 11.00 2.01 6.91
N PRO A 78 10.64 3.27 6.54
CA PRO A 78 9.41 3.89 6.99
C PRO A 78 8.18 3.10 6.58
N MET A 79 7.15 3.04 7.42
CA MET A 79 5.89 2.39 7.03
C MET A 79 5.18 3.16 5.90
N GLN A 80 5.29 4.49 5.89
CA GLN A 80 4.71 5.33 4.85
C GLN A 80 5.44 5.15 3.52
N GLY A 81 4.72 4.72 2.47
CA GLY A 81 5.31 4.34 1.19
C GLY A 81 6.09 5.46 0.51
N HIS A 82 5.55 6.67 0.46
CA HIS A 82 6.23 7.82 -0.13
C HIS A 82 7.51 8.22 0.62
N VAL A 83 7.56 8.06 1.95
CA VAL A 83 8.77 8.33 2.75
C VAL A 83 9.81 7.24 2.52
N ALA A 84 9.39 5.99 2.39
CA ALA A 84 10.27 4.89 2.04
C ALA A 84 10.86 5.06 0.64
N ALA A 85 10.05 5.45 -0.34
CA ALA A 85 10.51 5.76 -1.69
C ALA A 85 11.58 6.88 -1.68
N ALA A 86 11.31 7.98 -0.97
CA ALA A 86 12.28 9.07 -0.82
C ALA A 86 13.59 8.59 -0.16
N ARG A 87 13.50 7.76 0.89
CA ARG A 87 14.68 7.19 1.56
C ARG A 87 15.50 6.29 0.64
N LEU A 88 14.85 5.55 -0.25
CA LEU A 88 15.48 4.62 -1.17
C LEU A 88 15.91 5.27 -2.50
N GLY A 89 15.65 6.56 -2.69
CA GLY A 89 15.92 7.27 -3.94
C GLY A 89 15.02 6.83 -5.09
N TRP A 90 13.85 6.28 -4.81
CA TRP A 90 12.90 5.79 -5.80
C TRP A 90 12.00 6.94 -6.27
N THR A 91 12.41 7.60 -7.34
CA THR A 91 11.71 8.74 -7.93
C THR A 91 10.95 8.33 -9.20
N PRO A 92 9.64 8.61 -9.31
CA PRO A 92 8.91 8.43 -10.57
C PRO A 92 9.44 9.38 -11.65
N HIS A 93 9.34 8.97 -12.91
CA HIS A 93 9.54 9.86 -14.04
C HIS A 93 8.18 10.32 -14.59
N TYR A 94 8.14 11.56 -15.06
CA TYR A 94 6.97 12.19 -15.65
C TYR A 94 7.27 12.64 -17.08
N PRO A 95 6.24 12.85 -17.92
CA PRO A 95 6.44 13.42 -19.25
C PRO A 95 7.14 14.78 -19.20
N ASP A 96 8.00 15.04 -20.19
CA ASP A 96 8.74 16.30 -20.28
C ASP A 96 7.81 17.50 -20.41
N GLY A 97 8.20 18.63 -19.80
CA GLY A 97 7.42 19.88 -19.83
C GLY A 97 6.17 19.88 -18.95
N VAL A 98 5.83 18.77 -18.28
CA VAL A 98 4.68 18.68 -17.39
C VAL A 98 5.08 19.01 -15.94
N TYR A 99 4.49 20.06 -15.39
CA TYR A 99 4.55 20.38 -13.98
C TYR A 99 3.64 19.44 -13.18
N VAL A 100 4.25 18.63 -12.32
CA VAL A 100 3.55 17.70 -11.43
C VAL A 100 3.67 18.18 -9.98
N PRO A 101 2.53 18.44 -9.30
CA PRO A 101 2.56 18.78 -7.88
C PRO A 101 3.19 17.65 -7.06
N SER A 102 4.05 17.99 -6.11
CA SER A 102 4.71 17.02 -5.22
C SER A 102 3.76 16.02 -4.55
N ARG A 103 2.50 16.41 -4.33
CA ARG A 103 1.46 15.54 -3.74
C ARG A 103 1.00 14.43 -4.69
N VAL A 104 0.97 14.68 -5.99
CA VAL A 104 0.72 13.64 -7.00
C VAL A 104 1.87 12.63 -6.95
N THR A 105 3.12 13.09 -6.83
CA THR A 105 4.29 12.20 -6.64
C THR A 105 4.22 11.36 -5.37
N ARG A 106 3.69 11.91 -4.28
CA ARG A 106 3.44 11.13 -3.05
C ARG A 106 2.42 10.01 -3.27
N VAL A 107 1.34 10.28 -4.00
CA VAL A 107 0.34 9.26 -4.35
C VAL A 107 0.98 8.14 -5.18
N VAL A 108 1.69 8.50 -6.25
CA VAL A 108 2.40 7.54 -7.12
C VAL A 108 3.36 6.67 -6.32
N THR A 109 4.25 7.28 -5.53
CA THR A 109 5.27 6.54 -4.76
C THR A 109 4.67 5.69 -3.65
N ALA A 110 3.61 6.17 -2.98
CA ALA A 110 2.92 5.38 -1.97
C ALA A 110 2.21 4.16 -2.56
N GLN A 111 1.55 4.31 -3.71
CA GLN A 111 0.94 3.20 -4.45
C GLN A 111 2.00 2.18 -4.89
N ALA A 112 3.05 2.64 -5.58
CA ALA A 112 4.12 1.79 -6.07
C ALA A 112 4.80 1.00 -4.93
N VAL A 113 5.18 1.65 -3.84
CA VAL A 113 5.82 0.98 -2.70
C VAL A 113 4.88 0.01 -2.00
N GLY A 114 3.60 0.36 -1.86
CA GLY A 114 2.59 -0.56 -1.32
C GLY A 114 2.48 -1.84 -2.16
N THR A 115 2.42 -1.68 -3.48
CA THR A 115 2.42 -2.80 -4.44
C THR A 115 3.70 -3.63 -4.34
N LEU A 116 4.88 -3.00 -4.36
CA LEU A 116 6.16 -3.71 -4.27
C LEU A 116 6.32 -4.47 -2.95
N ARG A 117 5.84 -3.94 -1.82
CA ARG A 117 5.88 -4.65 -0.52
C ARG A 117 5.01 -5.90 -0.51
N ALA A 118 3.80 -5.80 -1.05
CA ALA A 118 2.93 -6.96 -1.20
C ALA A 118 3.59 -8.04 -2.07
N LEU A 119 4.29 -7.62 -3.13
CA LEU A 119 5.01 -8.52 -4.03
C LEU A 119 6.32 -9.05 -3.43
N ALA A 120 7.00 -8.29 -2.56
CA ALA A 120 8.17 -8.76 -1.82
C ALA A 120 7.81 -9.89 -0.85
N TYR A 121 6.68 -9.78 -0.14
CA TYR A 121 6.17 -10.88 0.67
C TYR A 121 5.93 -12.14 -0.17
N ARG A 122 5.36 -11.97 -1.37
CA ARG A 122 5.13 -13.07 -2.31
C ARG A 122 6.44 -13.65 -2.86
N ASP A 123 7.45 -12.82 -3.11
CA ASP A 123 8.78 -13.25 -3.53
C ASP A 123 9.44 -14.13 -2.46
N THR A 124 9.44 -13.69 -1.19
CA THR A 124 9.93 -14.48 -0.06
C THR A 124 9.25 -15.85 0.03
N ALA A 125 7.92 -15.89 -0.16
CA ALA A 125 7.17 -17.13 -0.18
C ALA A 125 7.56 -18.05 -1.36
N ILE A 126 7.80 -17.49 -2.55
CA ILE A 126 8.25 -18.27 -3.72
C ILE A 126 9.66 -18.82 -3.48
N ILE A 127 10.59 -18.03 -2.93
CA ILE A 127 11.94 -18.47 -2.57
C ILE A 127 11.88 -19.64 -1.59
N ALA A 128 11.10 -19.50 -0.51
CA ALA A 128 10.97 -20.54 0.52
C ALA A 128 10.40 -21.84 -0.04
N LEU A 129 9.39 -21.77 -0.91
CA LEU A 129 8.82 -22.95 -1.57
C LEU A 129 9.80 -23.58 -2.56
N SER A 130 10.51 -22.76 -3.34
CA SER A 130 11.47 -23.23 -4.35
C SER A 130 12.66 -23.93 -3.69
N ALA A 131 13.14 -23.43 -2.55
CA ALA A 131 14.22 -24.06 -1.78
C ALA A 131 13.85 -25.45 -1.22
N ARG A 132 12.54 -25.75 -1.09
CA ARG A 132 12.01 -27.01 -0.55
C ARG A 132 11.42 -27.92 -1.63
N PHE A 133 11.49 -27.50 -2.88
CA PHE A 133 10.94 -28.25 -4.01
C PHE A 133 11.96 -29.27 -4.51
N ASP A 134 11.54 -30.53 -4.60
CA ASP A 134 12.31 -31.60 -5.22
C ASP A 134 11.87 -31.74 -6.70
N PRO A 135 12.75 -31.41 -7.67
CA PRO A 135 12.41 -31.48 -9.08
C PRO A 135 12.23 -32.92 -9.59
N ALA A 136 12.83 -33.92 -8.95
CA ALA A 136 12.72 -35.32 -9.40
C ALA A 136 11.35 -35.92 -9.04
N THR A 137 10.82 -35.59 -7.86
CA THR A 137 9.52 -36.09 -7.40
C THR A 137 8.38 -35.11 -7.61
N GLY A 138 8.69 -33.83 -7.89
CA GLY A 138 7.70 -32.74 -8.00
C GLY A 138 7.03 -32.37 -6.67
N ARG A 139 7.63 -32.76 -5.54
CA ARG A 139 7.05 -32.56 -4.20
C ARG A 139 7.75 -31.40 -3.46
N ILE A 140 7.03 -30.79 -2.52
CA ILE A 140 7.60 -29.79 -1.60
C ILE A 140 7.70 -30.43 -0.21
N ALA A 141 8.89 -30.38 0.40
CA ALA A 141 9.10 -30.81 1.78
C ALA A 141 8.24 -30.01 2.77
N ALA A 142 7.89 -30.53 3.94
CA ALA A 142 7.07 -29.82 4.92
C ALA A 142 7.77 -28.52 5.43
N PRO A 143 7.01 -27.49 5.87
CA PRO A 143 7.60 -26.27 6.41
C PRO A 143 8.32 -26.53 7.72
N THR A 144 9.53 -25.99 7.84
CA THR A 144 10.34 -26.12 9.06
C THR A 144 10.09 -25.00 10.05
N THR A 145 9.66 -23.83 9.57
CA THR A 145 9.39 -22.64 10.39
C THR A 145 8.03 -22.04 10.09
N ALA A 146 7.47 -21.30 11.06
CA ALA A 146 6.20 -20.60 10.88
C ALA A 146 6.26 -19.54 9.75
N ALA A 147 7.43 -18.95 9.51
CA ALA A 147 7.64 -17.96 8.45
C ALA A 147 7.53 -18.55 7.04
N GLU A 148 7.69 -19.87 6.90
CA GLU A 148 7.54 -20.58 5.62
C GLU A 148 6.12 -21.07 5.38
N TYR A 149 5.21 -20.89 6.34
CA TYR A 149 3.84 -21.32 6.18
C TYR A 149 3.13 -20.40 5.18
N VAL A 150 2.51 -21.01 4.16
CA VAL A 150 1.75 -20.31 3.13
C VAL A 150 0.41 -21.01 2.91
N PRO A 151 -0.63 -20.28 2.45
CA PRO A 151 -1.91 -20.89 2.09
C PRO A 151 -1.74 -22.01 1.06
N SER A 152 -2.43 -23.14 1.25
CA SER A 152 -2.29 -24.33 0.39
C SER A 152 -2.65 -24.07 -1.08
N GLY A 153 -3.60 -23.18 -1.35
CA GLY A 153 -3.94 -22.75 -2.71
C GLY A 153 -2.77 -22.04 -3.40
N PHE A 154 -2.06 -21.18 -2.67
CA PHE A 154 -0.90 -20.47 -3.16
C PHE A 154 0.27 -21.45 -3.44
N ALA A 155 0.57 -22.33 -2.47
CA ALA A 155 1.62 -23.34 -2.63
C ALA A 155 1.38 -24.22 -3.87
N ARG A 156 0.16 -24.70 -4.08
CA ARG A 156 -0.21 -25.49 -5.28
C ARG A 156 0.01 -24.74 -6.58
N GLY A 157 -0.23 -23.42 -6.60
CA GLY A 157 0.03 -22.58 -7.77
C GLY A 157 1.53 -22.52 -8.10
N VAL A 158 2.36 -22.25 -7.09
CA VAL A 158 3.83 -22.15 -7.24
C VAL A 158 4.45 -23.50 -7.62
N VAL A 159 3.99 -24.62 -7.04
CA VAL A 159 4.44 -25.98 -7.41
C VAL A 159 4.28 -26.25 -8.91
N ARG A 160 3.12 -25.87 -9.48
CA ARG A 160 2.88 -26.06 -10.93
C ARG A 160 3.85 -25.25 -11.78
N GLN A 161 4.19 -24.05 -11.33
CA GLN A 161 5.17 -23.18 -12.01
C GLN A 161 6.59 -23.78 -11.92
N LEU A 162 6.99 -24.25 -10.73
CA LEU A 162 8.27 -24.93 -10.50
C LEU A 162 8.42 -26.19 -11.36
N ALA A 163 7.41 -27.06 -11.38
CA ALA A 163 7.41 -28.28 -12.19
C ALA A 163 7.38 -28.00 -13.70
N ALA A 164 6.83 -26.86 -14.14
CA ALA A 164 6.93 -26.42 -15.52
C ALA A 164 8.34 -25.95 -15.87
N HIS A 165 9.02 -25.25 -14.95
CA HIS A 165 10.36 -24.72 -15.15
C HIS A 165 11.47 -25.79 -15.06
N ALA A 166 11.35 -26.75 -14.14
CA ALA A 166 12.30 -27.85 -13.95
C ALA A 166 12.46 -28.75 -15.18
N ARG A 167 11.50 -28.73 -16.12
CA ARG A 167 11.58 -29.43 -17.40
C ARG A 167 12.52 -28.77 -18.42
N GLY A 168 12.97 -27.53 -18.17
CA GLY A 168 13.78 -26.75 -19.10
C GLY A 168 15.13 -26.26 -18.57
N ALA A 169 15.33 -26.17 -17.24
CA ALA A 169 16.60 -25.77 -16.64
C ALA A 169 16.78 -26.44 -15.26
N ALA A 170 17.98 -26.93 -14.99
CA ALA A 170 18.33 -27.53 -13.70
C ALA A 170 18.63 -26.44 -12.66
N ASP A 171 18.00 -26.56 -11.49
CA ASP A 171 18.42 -26.00 -10.20
C ASP A 171 18.29 -24.49 -9.95
N ALA A 172 17.56 -23.76 -10.80
CA ALA A 172 17.31 -22.33 -10.55
C ALA A 172 16.23 -22.14 -9.45
N ARG A 173 16.66 -21.64 -8.27
CA ARG A 173 15.75 -21.13 -7.23
C ARG A 173 14.93 -19.96 -7.81
N LEU A 174 13.64 -20.19 -8.01
CA LEU A 174 12.77 -19.19 -8.63
C LEU A 174 12.54 -17.97 -7.72
N ARG A 175 12.46 -16.82 -8.37
CA ARG A 175 12.00 -15.53 -7.84
C ARG A 175 10.68 -15.15 -8.48
N ILE A 176 9.98 -14.18 -7.89
CA ILE A 176 8.76 -13.61 -8.47
C ILE A 176 9.00 -13.04 -9.86
N THR A 177 10.19 -12.49 -10.10
CA THR A 177 10.60 -11.91 -11.39
C THR A 177 10.78 -12.95 -12.50
N ASP A 178 11.03 -14.21 -12.14
CA ASP A 178 11.22 -15.29 -13.10
C ASP A 178 9.89 -15.90 -13.55
N VAL A 179 8.87 -15.78 -12.69
CA VAL A 179 7.53 -16.37 -12.92
C VAL A 179 6.50 -15.36 -13.41
N GLN A 180 6.74 -14.06 -13.21
CA GLN A 180 5.79 -12.99 -13.52
C GLN A 180 6.52 -11.79 -14.11
N GLY A 181 5.87 -11.15 -15.09
CA GLY A 181 6.24 -9.80 -15.52
C GLY A 181 5.87 -8.75 -14.46
N PRO A 182 6.33 -7.50 -14.64
CA PRO A 182 5.96 -6.40 -13.75
C PRO A 182 4.43 -6.24 -13.69
N PRO A 183 3.90 -5.89 -12.50
CA PRO A 183 2.47 -5.74 -12.29
C PRO A 183 1.89 -4.66 -13.21
N GLN A 184 0.71 -4.94 -13.75
CA GLN A 184 -0.05 -3.97 -14.52
C GLN A 184 -0.78 -3.01 -13.58
N THR A 185 -0.71 -1.72 -13.84
CA THR A 185 -1.38 -0.68 -13.05
C THR A 185 -2.73 -0.33 -13.68
N SER A 186 -3.76 -0.24 -12.86
CA SER A 186 -5.05 0.32 -13.29
C SER A 186 -5.02 1.85 -13.26
N ALA A 187 -5.82 2.51 -14.11
CA ALA A 187 -6.04 3.95 -14.09
C ALA A 187 -6.80 4.34 -12.81
N MET A 188 -6.04 4.52 -11.73
CA MET A 188 -6.59 4.65 -10.38
C MET A 188 -5.69 5.51 -9.49
N ALA A 189 -6.28 6.42 -8.73
CA ALA A 189 -5.58 7.24 -7.75
C ALA A 189 -6.12 6.98 -6.34
N ARG A 190 -5.27 6.42 -5.47
CA ARG A 190 -5.62 6.19 -4.06
C ARG A 190 -5.40 7.49 -3.28
N LEU A 191 -6.46 8.29 -3.14
CA LEU A 191 -6.36 9.57 -2.44
C LEU A 191 -6.11 9.42 -0.94
N SER A 192 -6.29 8.23 -0.37
CA SER A 192 -5.82 7.92 0.99
C SER A 192 -4.32 8.07 1.19
N ALA A 193 -3.53 8.01 0.12
CA ALA A 193 -2.10 8.33 0.14
C ALA A 193 -1.81 9.84 -0.04
N ALA A 194 -2.83 10.63 -0.36
CA ALA A 194 -2.76 12.08 -0.47
C ALA A 194 -2.94 12.74 0.90
N ASP A 195 -2.48 13.99 1.01
CA ASP A 195 -2.83 14.86 2.13
C ASP A 195 -3.89 15.89 1.73
N ARG A 196 -4.31 16.70 2.71
CA ARG A 196 -5.32 17.75 2.52
C ARG A 196 -4.95 18.80 1.46
N GLN A 197 -3.70 18.86 1.00
CA GLN A 197 -3.31 19.81 -0.06
C GLN A 197 -3.66 19.31 -1.46
N LEU A 198 -3.95 18.01 -1.63
CA LEU A 198 -4.36 17.40 -2.89
C LEU A 198 -5.82 16.98 -2.86
N ALA A 199 -6.30 16.40 -1.75
CA ALA A 199 -7.68 15.96 -1.63
C ALA A 199 -8.23 16.11 -0.21
N GLN A 200 -9.50 16.49 -0.11
CA GLN A 200 -10.24 16.56 1.14
C GLN A 200 -11.67 16.06 0.91
N LEU A 201 -12.17 15.28 1.85
CA LEU A 201 -13.55 14.79 1.86
C LEU A 201 -14.32 15.46 2.99
N ALA A 202 -15.52 15.96 2.67
CA ALA A 202 -16.49 16.46 3.61
C ALA A 202 -17.82 15.72 3.39
N VAL A 203 -18.59 15.56 4.46
CA VAL A 203 -19.92 14.94 4.44
C VAL A 203 -20.89 15.93 5.07
N THR A 204 -21.94 16.26 4.32
CA THR A 204 -22.96 17.22 4.75
C THR A 204 -24.33 16.58 4.53
N GLY A 205 -24.97 16.13 5.62
CA GLY A 205 -26.24 15.42 5.54
C GLY A 205 -26.14 14.15 4.68
N HIS A 206 -26.83 14.14 3.54
CA HIS A 206 -26.85 13.02 2.58
C HIS A 206 -25.89 13.22 1.40
N GLU A 207 -25.03 14.25 1.45
CA GLU A 207 -24.11 14.61 0.38
C GLU A 207 -22.65 14.38 0.80
N LEU A 208 -21.89 13.85 -0.16
CA LEU A 208 -20.45 13.67 -0.09
C LEU A 208 -19.79 14.72 -0.99
N VAL A 209 -18.97 15.59 -0.40
CA VAL A 209 -18.23 16.62 -1.14
C VAL A 209 -16.74 16.30 -1.09
N LEU A 210 -16.18 15.95 -2.24
CA LEU A 210 -14.75 15.78 -2.40
C LEU A 210 -14.16 17.02 -3.08
N THR A 211 -13.23 17.67 -2.40
CA THR A 211 -12.36 18.69 -3.01
C THR A 211 -11.07 18.02 -3.48
N VAL A 212 -10.74 18.11 -4.75
CA VAL A 212 -9.52 17.51 -5.32
C VAL A 212 -8.84 18.48 -6.28
N LYS A 213 -7.50 18.53 -6.28
CA LYS A 213 -6.77 19.32 -7.27
C LYS A 213 -6.66 18.59 -8.59
N LEU A 214 -7.17 19.22 -9.63
CA LEU A 214 -7.17 18.72 -10.99
C LEU A 214 -6.44 19.69 -11.93
N PRO A 215 -5.81 19.19 -13.00
CA PRO A 215 -5.29 20.04 -14.06
C PRO A 215 -6.45 20.79 -14.74
N THR A 216 -6.21 22.00 -15.21
CA THR A 216 -7.19 22.77 -16.00
C THR A 216 -7.02 22.58 -17.51
N CYS A 217 -5.91 21.95 -17.92
CA CYS A 217 -5.56 21.72 -19.31
C CYS A 217 -4.69 20.46 -19.43
N PRO A 218 -4.66 19.80 -20.60
CA PRO A 218 -3.67 18.77 -20.91
C PRO A 218 -2.25 19.35 -20.80
N ALA A 219 -1.32 18.62 -20.17
CA ALA A 219 0.08 19.03 -19.97
C ALA A 219 0.25 20.40 -19.26
N PRO A 220 -0.17 20.53 -17.98
CA PRO A 220 0.06 21.74 -17.19
C PRO A 220 1.56 22.00 -17.06
N ALA A 221 2.02 23.15 -17.54
CA ALA A 221 3.41 23.64 -17.45
C ALA A 221 3.71 24.31 -16.10
N GLY A 222 2.69 24.65 -15.29
CA GLY A 222 2.91 25.33 -14.02
C GLY A 222 1.80 25.16 -12.99
N ARG A 223 2.08 25.66 -11.78
CA ARG A 223 1.17 25.55 -10.63
C ARG A 223 -0.20 26.21 -10.87
N ALA A 224 -0.27 27.29 -11.64
CA ALA A 224 -1.52 28.01 -11.92
C ALA A 224 -2.54 27.18 -12.71
N GLN A 225 -2.07 26.15 -13.42
CA GLN A 225 -2.91 25.23 -14.21
C GLN A 225 -3.39 24.03 -13.39
N TRP A 226 -3.24 24.08 -12.07
CA TRP A 226 -3.79 23.11 -11.13
C TRP A 226 -4.75 23.81 -10.19
N ARG A 227 -6.03 23.44 -10.25
CA ARG A 227 -7.09 24.07 -9.46
C ARG A 227 -7.82 23.07 -8.59
N SER A 228 -8.25 23.52 -7.43
CA SER A 228 -9.15 22.75 -6.58
C SER A 228 -10.53 22.71 -7.22
N VAL A 229 -11.10 21.51 -7.32
CA VAL A 229 -12.44 21.27 -7.85
C VAL A 229 -13.25 20.56 -6.77
N ARG A 230 -14.43 21.08 -6.45
CA ARG A 230 -15.39 20.43 -5.54
C ARG A 230 -16.34 19.56 -6.34
N LEU A 231 -16.41 18.29 -5.93
CA LEU A 231 -17.19 17.23 -6.55
C LEU A 231 -18.24 16.77 -5.55
N SER A 232 -19.50 16.92 -5.91
CA SER A 232 -20.65 16.58 -5.08
C SER A 232 -21.29 15.28 -5.56
N ALA A 233 -21.46 14.34 -4.64
CA ALA A 233 -22.06 13.03 -4.89
C ALA A 233 -23.05 12.66 -3.79
N THR A 234 -24.06 11.84 -4.12
CA THR A 234 -25.02 11.37 -3.14
C THR A 234 -24.46 10.22 -2.32
N ILE A 235 -24.76 10.22 -1.02
CA ILE A 235 -24.53 9.07 -0.14
C ILE A 235 -25.65 8.06 -0.40
N PRO A 236 -25.33 6.79 -0.68
CA PRO A 236 -26.34 5.74 -0.84
C PRO A 236 -27.31 5.64 0.33
N GLU A 237 -28.60 5.43 0.04
CA GLU A 237 -29.68 5.41 1.06
C GLU A 237 -29.43 4.41 2.19
N HIS A 238 -28.88 3.24 1.87
CA HIS A 238 -28.57 2.21 2.88
C HIS A 238 -27.48 2.63 3.89
N LEU A 239 -26.80 3.76 3.65
CA LEU A 239 -25.84 4.38 4.56
C LEU A 239 -26.42 5.57 5.33
N HIS A 240 -27.65 6.01 5.01
CA HIS A 240 -28.31 7.08 5.75
C HIS A 240 -28.57 6.66 7.19
N GLY A 241 -28.37 7.60 8.13
CA GLY A 241 -28.58 7.36 9.57
C GLY A 241 -27.56 6.42 10.22
N ARG A 242 -26.59 5.86 9.48
CA ARG A 242 -25.51 5.08 10.07
C ARG A 242 -24.50 6.01 10.74
N ALA A 243 -24.09 5.64 11.95
CA ALA A 243 -22.98 6.29 12.64
C ALA A 243 -21.65 5.90 11.96
N VAL A 244 -21.31 6.58 10.86
CA VAL A 244 -19.99 6.46 10.22
C VAL A 244 -19.03 7.38 10.98
N THR A 245 -18.18 6.78 11.82
CA THR A 245 -17.26 7.52 12.69
C THR A 245 -16.13 8.18 11.91
N ASP A 246 -15.69 7.57 10.81
CA ASP A 246 -14.59 8.08 9.98
C ASP A 246 -14.81 7.77 8.49
N TRP A 247 -14.62 8.80 7.66
CA TRP A 247 -14.59 8.67 6.21
C TRP A 247 -13.15 8.72 5.72
N HIS A 248 -12.72 7.69 4.99
CA HIS A 248 -11.41 7.69 4.34
C HIS A 248 -11.47 8.43 3.00
N LEU A 249 -10.36 9.06 2.61
CA LEU A 249 -10.24 9.60 1.25
C LEU A 249 -10.45 8.48 0.23
N PRO A 250 -11.28 8.71 -0.80
CA PRO A 250 -11.73 7.66 -1.71
C PRO A 250 -10.64 7.26 -2.68
N THR A 251 -10.92 6.19 -3.43
CA THR A 251 -10.14 5.86 -4.62
C THR A 251 -10.82 6.43 -5.85
N LEU A 252 -10.04 7.17 -6.63
CA LEU A 252 -10.39 7.71 -7.94
C LEU A 252 -10.24 6.65 -9.02
N SER A 253 -11.22 6.48 -9.90
CA SER A 253 -11.10 5.61 -11.06
C SER A 253 -11.94 6.12 -12.25
N SER A 254 -11.52 5.74 -13.46
CA SER A 254 -12.36 5.80 -14.64
C SER A 254 -13.11 4.48 -14.77
N THR A 255 -14.43 4.49 -14.73
CA THR A 255 -15.24 3.31 -15.08
C THR A 255 -15.52 3.40 -16.57
N ALA A 256 -14.98 2.46 -17.36
CA ALA A 256 -15.48 2.29 -18.72
C ALA A 256 -16.99 2.05 -18.62
N GLY A 257 -17.79 2.93 -19.22
CA GLY A 257 -19.24 2.76 -19.20
C GLY A 257 -19.57 1.41 -19.84
N ASP A 258 -20.23 0.53 -19.10
CA ASP A 258 -20.81 -0.69 -19.64
C ASP A 258 -21.84 -0.29 -20.71
N CYS A 259 -21.47 -0.46 -21.98
CA CYS A 259 -22.43 -0.67 -23.05
C CYS A 259 -22.70 -2.17 -23.12
N SER A 260 -23.75 -2.63 -22.44
CA SER A 260 -24.32 -3.95 -22.64
C SER A 260 -24.94 -4.03 -24.05
N GLY A 261 -24.24 -4.68 -24.98
CA GLY A 261 -24.70 -4.91 -26.36
C GLY A 261 -23.76 -5.80 -27.20
N GLY A 262 -23.91 -7.12 -27.06
CA GLY A 262 -23.68 -8.21 -28.04
C GLY A 262 -22.57 -8.19 -29.13
N ALA A 263 -21.67 -9.19 -29.00
CA ALA A 263 -21.17 -10.12 -30.03
C ALA A 263 -19.93 -9.72 -30.92
N PRO A 264 -19.18 -10.66 -31.57
CA PRO A 264 -17.76 -10.89 -31.24
C PRO A 264 -16.70 -10.88 -32.40
N ARG A 265 -15.41 -10.76 -31.99
CA ARG A 265 -14.09 -11.12 -32.66
C ARG A 265 -13.54 -10.20 -33.78
N PRO A 266 -12.23 -10.24 -34.18
CA PRO A 266 -11.10 -11.12 -33.78
C PRO A 266 -9.77 -10.40 -33.39
N ARG A 267 -8.72 -11.20 -33.09
CA ARG A 267 -7.32 -10.82 -32.78
C ARG A 267 -6.56 -10.23 -34.00
N SER A 268 -5.78 -9.17 -33.81
CA SER A 268 -4.32 -9.10 -34.07
C SER A 268 -3.74 -7.69 -33.91
N SER A 269 -2.56 -7.65 -33.27
CA SER A 269 -1.39 -6.76 -33.40
C SER A 269 -1.49 -5.25 -33.76
N GLN A 270 -0.75 -4.47 -32.94
CA GLN A 270 -0.03 -3.21 -33.20
C GLN A 270 -0.63 -1.86 -32.72
N GLN A 271 0.27 -1.15 -32.00
CA GLN A 271 0.41 0.30 -31.74
C GLN A 271 -0.48 1.01 -30.70
N PRO A 272 0.12 1.89 -29.86
CA PRO A 272 -0.61 2.71 -28.88
C PRO A 272 -1.22 3.92 -29.60
N THR A 273 -2.49 3.79 -30.00
CA THR A 273 -3.25 4.90 -30.56
C THR A 273 -3.85 5.74 -29.43
N TRP A 274 -3.37 6.98 -29.30
CA TRP A 274 -3.83 8.04 -28.40
C TRP A 274 -5.20 8.62 -28.77
N ASN A 275 -6.19 7.78 -29.03
CA ASN A 275 -7.58 8.22 -29.24
C ASN A 275 -8.51 7.14 -28.68
N ARG A 276 -8.84 7.24 -27.39
CA ARG A 276 -9.94 6.48 -26.78
C ARG A 276 -11.17 7.39 -26.69
N PRO A 277 -12.39 6.88 -26.97
CA PRO A 277 -13.62 7.62 -26.71
C PRO A 277 -13.81 7.84 -25.20
N PRO A 278 -14.59 8.85 -24.77
CA PRO A 278 -14.69 9.24 -23.37
C PRO A 278 -15.25 8.12 -22.49
N SER A 279 -14.44 7.69 -21.51
CA SER A 279 -14.84 6.80 -20.42
C SER A 279 -15.34 7.61 -19.22
N ARG A 280 -16.35 7.11 -18.51
CA ARG A 280 -17.07 7.82 -17.44
C ARG A 280 -16.34 7.72 -16.10
N SER A 281 -16.17 8.81 -15.33
CA SER A 281 -15.53 8.70 -14.02
C SER A 281 -16.47 8.16 -12.93
N GLY A 282 -15.91 7.40 -11.97
CA GLY A 282 -16.60 6.82 -10.81
C GLY A 282 -15.62 6.49 -9.68
N TRP A 283 -16.05 6.53 -8.42
CA TRP A 283 -15.15 6.48 -7.26
C TRP A 283 -15.51 5.33 -6.35
N THR A 284 -14.56 4.52 -5.90
CA THR A 284 -14.82 3.34 -5.05
C THR A 284 -14.18 3.49 -3.66
N GLY A 285 -14.94 3.15 -2.61
CA GLY A 285 -14.43 3.02 -1.23
C GLY A 285 -13.47 1.84 -1.03
N PRO A 286 -12.82 1.71 0.14
CA PRO A 286 -11.66 0.84 0.32
C PRO A 286 -11.99 -0.66 0.25
N ARG A 287 -11.18 -1.42 -0.49
CA ARG A 287 -10.98 -2.86 -0.27
C ARG A 287 -9.81 -3.06 0.70
N PRO A 288 -9.86 -4.03 1.62
CA PRO A 288 -8.75 -4.32 2.50
C PRO A 288 -7.57 -4.85 1.70
N LEU A 289 -6.46 -4.12 1.73
CA LEU A 289 -5.14 -4.70 1.50
C LEU A 289 -4.66 -5.27 2.84
N TRP A 290 -4.73 -6.59 2.94
CA TRP A 290 -3.92 -7.44 3.80
C TRP A 290 -4.13 -7.34 5.32
N VAL A 291 -4.52 -8.47 5.90
CA VAL A 291 -4.47 -8.73 7.34
C VAL A 291 -3.16 -9.47 7.63
N PRO A 292 -2.29 -9.00 8.53
CA PRO A 292 -1.11 -9.77 8.94
C PRO A 292 -1.57 -11.09 9.61
N PRO A 293 -0.84 -12.21 9.43
CA PRO A 293 -1.14 -13.43 10.17
C PRO A 293 -1.07 -13.16 11.68
N PRO A 294 -1.89 -13.86 12.49
CA PRO A 294 -1.87 -13.71 13.94
C PRO A 294 -0.49 -14.05 14.48
N SER A 295 -0.04 -13.29 15.48
CA SER A 295 1.17 -13.58 16.24
C SER A 295 1.14 -15.03 16.74
N PRO A 296 2.28 -15.74 16.75
CA PRO A 296 2.34 -17.10 17.26
C PRO A 296 1.86 -17.14 18.72
N PRO A 297 1.20 -18.24 19.14
CA PRO A 297 0.75 -18.38 20.52
C PRO A 297 1.95 -18.24 21.46
N LYS A 298 1.83 -17.35 22.44
CA LYS A 298 2.79 -17.28 23.55
C LYS A 298 2.82 -18.66 24.20
N THR A 299 3.97 -19.31 24.16
CA THR A 299 4.23 -20.50 24.98
C THR A 299 3.95 -20.15 26.44
N PRO A 300 3.16 -20.96 27.17
CA PRO A 300 2.95 -20.74 28.59
C PRO A 300 4.27 -21.02 29.31
N THR A 301 4.91 -19.96 29.81
CA THR A 301 6.03 -20.07 30.74
C THR A 301 5.46 -20.51 32.10
N GLY A 302 5.18 -21.80 32.23
CA GLY A 302 4.88 -22.44 33.51
C GLY A 302 6.18 -22.89 34.17
N CYS A 303 6.76 -22.04 35.02
CA CYS A 303 7.65 -22.53 36.08
C CYS A 303 6.80 -22.77 37.33
N PRO A 304 6.86 -23.96 37.95
CA PRO A 304 6.11 -24.23 39.17
C PRO A 304 6.74 -23.49 40.35
N ARG A 305 5.87 -22.80 41.10
CA ARG A 305 6.16 -22.15 42.37
C ARG A 305 6.20 -23.22 43.45
N ILE A 306 7.38 -23.64 43.87
CA ILE A 306 7.53 -24.48 45.07
C ILE A 306 7.39 -23.58 46.30
N THR A 307 6.37 -23.86 47.08
CA THR A 307 6.09 -23.27 48.40
C THR A 307 7.14 -23.70 49.41
N GLY A 308 7.63 -22.73 50.19
CA GLY A 308 8.62 -22.95 51.24
C GLY A 308 8.06 -23.60 52.50
N VAL A 309 8.92 -24.38 53.14
CA VAL A 309 8.90 -24.72 54.57
C VAL A 309 10.39 -24.76 54.99
N GLY A 310 10.81 -23.89 55.92
CA GLY A 310 12.08 -24.03 56.64
C GLY A 310 11.88 -24.82 57.94
N PRO A 311 12.82 -24.83 58.91
CA PRO A 311 14.22 -24.34 58.90
C PRO A 311 15.22 -25.37 59.48
N THR A 312 16.54 -25.24 59.23
CA THR A 312 17.57 -25.47 60.27
C THR A 312 18.93 -24.87 59.91
N THR A 313 19.54 -24.35 60.95
CA THR A 313 20.84 -23.69 61.20
C THR A 313 22.07 -24.42 60.64
N THR A 314 23.11 -23.69 60.19
CA THR A 314 24.51 -23.73 60.69
C THR A 314 25.40 -22.76 59.90
N ALA A 315 26.39 -22.20 60.62
CA ALA A 315 27.27 -21.06 60.37
C ALA A 315 28.27 -21.14 59.20
N GLY A 316 28.82 -19.97 58.84
CA GLY A 316 30.22 -19.83 58.41
C GLY A 316 30.52 -18.76 57.35
N SER A 317 31.12 -17.63 57.80
CA SER A 317 32.23 -16.86 57.17
C SER A 317 32.16 -16.47 55.66
N GLY A 318 32.41 -15.25 55.20
CA GLY A 318 32.94 -14.00 55.75
C GLY A 318 33.08 -12.94 54.64
N SER A 319 33.21 -11.66 55.04
CA SER A 319 33.96 -10.51 54.46
C SER A 319 34.02 -10.33 52.92
N ASN A 320 33.75 -9.18 52.29
CA ASN A 320 34.30 -7.83 52.54
C ASN A 320 33.59 -6.76 51.67
N TRP A 321 33.34 -5.59 52.26
CA TRP A 321 33.12 -4.26 51.63
C TRP A 321 34.50 -3.57 51.40
N PRO A 322 34.68 -2.51 50.57
CA PRO A 322 34.05 -1.16 50.64
C PRO A 322 33.64 -0.56 49.27
N ALA A 323 32.55 0.20 49.14
CA ALA A 323 32.36 1.62 49.47
C ALA A 323 33.31 2.60 48.75
N CYS A 324 32.76 3.45 47.85
CA CYS A 324 33.13 4.86 47.69
C CYS A 324 32.17 5.57 46.70
N ARG A 325 31.30 6.43 47.25
CA ARG A 325 30.74 7.64 46.65
C ARG A 325 31.48 8.81 47.35
N PRO A 326 31.69 10.00 46.74
CA PRO A 326 30.60 10.99 46.70
C PRO A 326 30.61 12.08 45.60
N ARG A 327 29.40 12.62 45.38
CA ARG A 327 28.94 14.03 45.24
C ARG A 327 29.61 15.06 44.29
N GLY A 328 28.71 15.80 43.63
CA GLY A 328 28.80 17.25 43.34
C GLY A 328 28.31 17.60 41.92
N SER A 329 27.05 17.98 41.64
CA SER A 329 26.29 19.21 41.98
C SER A 329 26.49 20.39 41.00
N TYR A 330 25.37 20.74 40.31
CA TYR A 330 24.88 22.06 39.84
C TYR A 330 25.62 22.88 38.74
N SER A 331 24.91 23.24 37.64
CA SER A 331 24.15 24.52 37.51
C SER A 331 23.85 24.88 36.03
N MET A 332 22.65 25.44 35.82
CA MET A 332 22.21 26.17 34.61
C MET A 332 23.04 27.44 34.36
N ALA A 333 23.11 27.91 33.10
CA ALA A 333 22.47 29.15 32.63
C ALA A 333 22.92 29.62 31.22
N ARG A 334 21.90 30.03 30.43
CA ARG A 334 21.82 31.21 29.52
C ARG A 334 22.69 31.38 28.26
N ARG A 335 21.95 31.59 27.15
CA ARG A 335 22.21 32.50 25.99
C ARG A 335 22.64 33.92 26.45
N PRO A 336 23.39 34.71 25.63
CA PRO A 336 22.89 35.28 24.37
C PRO A 336 23.92 35.50 23.24
N GLY A 337 23.41 35.90 22.08
CA GLY A 337 24.10 36.22 20.82
C GLY A 337 23.13 36.07 19.66
#